data_AF-A0A941ARZ8-F1
#
_entry.id   AF-A0A941ARZ8-F1
#
_cell.length_a   1.000
_cell.length_b   1.000
_cell.length_c   1.000
_cell.angle_alpha   90.00
_cell.angle_beta   90.00
_cell.angle_gamma   90.00
#
_symmetry.space_group_name_H-M   'P 1'
#
loop_
_entity.id
_entity.type
_entity.pdbx_description
1 polymer ?
#
loop_
_entity_poly.entity_id
_entity_poly.type
_entity_poly.pdbx_seq_one_letter_code
_entity_poly.pdbx_strand_id
1 'polypeptide(L)' 'MKIKVKDYEKFNVLLLRKGFSKTEFSKVIGLSQTMMVQLTNGSRNPSPKTAKKITEVLEIDFDEIFVIDAGGEKVGC' A
#
# COMPACT_ATOMS: atom_id res chain seq x y z
N MET A 1 -10.93 5.08 -11.04
CA MET A 1 -9.67 5.47 -10.38
C MET A 1 -9.13 4.28 -9.60
N LYS A 2 -7.86 3.94 -9.77
CA LYS A 2 -7.18 2.86 -9.04
C LYS A 2 -6.09 3.48 -8.19
N ILE A 3 -5.90 3.00 -6.96
CA ILE A 3 -4.77 3.41 -6.13
C ILE A 3 -3.67 2.39 -6.35
N LYS A 4 -2.48 2.84 -6.71
CA LYS A 4 -1.29 1.99 -6.85
C LYS A 4 -0.28 2.37 -5.78
N VAL A 5 0.52 1.41 -5.34
CA VAL A 5 1.71 1.68 -4.54
C VAL A 5 2.80 2.16 -5.49
N LYS A 6 3.40 3.33 -5.24
CA LYS A 6 4.46 3.88 -6.10
C LYS A 6 5.80 3.20 -5.87
N ASP A 7 6.07 2.81 -4.61
CA ASP A 7 7.35 2.24 -4.18
C ASP A 7 7.11 1.18 -3.10
N TYR A 8 7.25 -0.08 -3.49
CA TYR A 8 7.05 -1.23 -2.62
C TYR A 8 8.18 -1.39 -1.59
N GLU A 9 9.40 -1.03 -1.96
CA GLU A 9 10.57 -1.13 -1.07
C GLU A 9 10.45 -0.10 0.05
N LYS A 10 10.16 1.16 -0.29
CA LYS A 10 9.89 2.22 0.68
C LYS A 10 8.75 1.83 1.62
N PHE A 11 7.68 1.23 1.09
CA PHE A 11 6.58 0.76 1.93
C PHE A 11 7.03 -0.31 2.93
N ASN A 12 7.83 -1.30 2.51
CA ASN A 12 8.39 -2.32 3.41
C ASN A 12 9.32 -1.70 4.46
N VAL A 13 10.18 -0.74 4.08
CA VAL A 13 11.06 -0.04 5.02
C VAL A 13 10.25 0.75 6.05
N LEU A 14 9.17 1.42 5.64
CA LEU A 14 8.31 2.17 6.54
C LEU A 14 7.63 1.26 7.58
N LEU A 15 7.17 0.08 7.17
CA LEU A 15 6.64 -0.93 8.09
C LEU A 15 7.68 -1.30 9.15
N LEU A 16 8.90 -1.61 8.73
CA LEU A 16 10.00 -1.96 9.63
C LEU A 16 10.38 -0.80 10.56
N ARG A 17 10.44 0.43 10.05
CA ARG A 17 10.74 1.63 10.84
C ARG A 17 9.68 1.93 11.90
N LYS A 18 8.42 1.55 11.64
CA LYS A 18 7.31 1.63 12.60
C LYS A 18 7.21 0.40 13.52
N GLY A 19 8.14 -0.54 13.39
CA GLY A 19 8.21 -1.73 14.24
C GLY A 19 7.20 -2.81 13.86
N PHE A 20 6.66 -2.80 12.64
CA PHE A 20 5.70 -3.78 12.18
C PHE A 20 6.32 -4.80 11.23
N SER A 21 6.06 -6.08 11.47
CA SER A 21 6.12 -7.10 10.40
C SER A 21 4.89 -7.01 9.49
N LYS A 22 4.98 -7.56 8.27
CA LYS A 22 3.82 -7.63 7.34
C LYS A 22 2.62 -8.34 7.98
N THR A 23 2.87 -9.37 8.76
CA THR A 23 1.84 -10.16 9.45
C THR A 23 1.20 -9.38 10.60
N GLU A 24 1.99 -8.66 11.39
CA GLU A 24 1.44 -7.82 12.46
C GLU A 24 0.64 -6.66 11.88
N PHE A 25 1.21 -5.98 10.88
CA PHE A 25 0.55 -4.88 10.23
C PHE A 25 -0.79 -5.30 9.60
N SER A 26 -0.85 -6.47 8.95
CA SER A 26 -2.11 -6.97 8.38
C SER A 26 -3.20 -7.10 9.44
N LYS A 27 -2.86 -7.56 10.66
CA LYS A 27 -3.80 -7.63 11.79
C LYS A 27 -4.26 -6.24 12.22
N VAL A 28 -3.35 -5.27 12.35
CA VAL A 28 -3.66 -3.88 12.73
C VAL A 28 -4.64 -3.24 11.73
N ILE A 29 -4.39 -3.41 10.43
CA ILE A 29 -5.27 -2.85 9.40
C ILE A 29 -6.51 -3.71 9.12
N GLY A 30 -6.60 -4.91 9.70
CA GLY A 30 -7.74 -5.83 9.54
C GLY A 30 -7.78 -6.51 8.17
N LEU A 31 -6.62 -6.77 7.56
CA LEU A 31 -6.46 -7.54 6.33
C LEU A 31 -5.91 -8.93 6.60
N SER A 32 -6.19 -9.86 5.68
CA SER A 32 -5.51 -11.15 5.66
C SER A 32 -4.03 -10.98 5.30
N GLN A 33 -3.20 -11.88 5.83
CA GLN A 33 -1.76 -11.90 5.53
C GLN A 33 -1.51 -12.01 4.02
N THR A 34 -2.28 -12.85 3.33
CA THR A 34 -2.20 -13.02 1.87
C THR A 34 -2.46 -11.71 1.13
N MET A 35 -3.48 -10.95 1.52
CA MET A 35 -3.79 -9.67 0.90
C MET A 35 -2.69 -8.64 1.16
N MET A 36 -2.10 -8.63 2.36
CA MET A 36 -0.97 -7.76 2.69
C MET A 36 0.25 -8.08 1.83
N VAL A 37 0.60 -9.36 1.67
CA VAL A 37 1.71 -9.78 0.80
C VAL A 37 1.46 -9.37 -0.65
N GLN A 38 0.26 -9.63 -1.18
CA GLN A 38 -0.13 -9.22 -2.53
C GLN A 38 -0.05 -7.70 -2.74
N LEU A 39 -0.38 -6.91 -1.71
CA LEU A 39 -0.31 -5.46 -1.74
C LEU A 39 1.15 -4.98 -1.71
N THR A 40 1.99 -5.54 -0.83
CA THR A 40 3.42 -5.20 -0.75
C THR A 40 4.25 -5.68 -1.94
N ASN A 41 3.75 -6.65 -2.70
CA ASN A 41 4.43 -7.18 -3.89
C ASN A 41 3.83 -6.63 -5.19
N GLY A 42 2.84 -5.75 -5.13
CA GLY A 42 2.22 -5.13 -6.31
C GLY A 42 1.28 -6.02 -7.12
N SER A 43 0.97 -7.22 -6.64
CA SER A 43 -0.02 -8.10 -7.27
C SER A 43 -1.44 -7.57 -7.13
N ARG A 44 -1.72 -6.73 -6.10
CA ARG A 44 -3.05 -6.18 -5.86
C ARG A 44 -3.01 -4.73 -5.40
N ASN A 45 -3.95 -3.95 -5.92
CA ASN A 45 -4.13 -2.55 -5.56
C ASN A 45 -4.97 -2.41 -4.28
N PRO A 46 -4.60 -1.51 -3.34
CA PRO A 46 -5.42 -1.20 -2.18
C PRO A 46 -6.75 -0.54 -2.58
N SER A 47 -7.77 -0.77 -1.76
CA SER A 47 -8.98 0.06 -1.80
C SER A 47 -8.71 1.44 -1.19
N PRO A 48 -9.53 2.48 -1.46
CA PRO A 48 -9.39 3.78 -0.80
C PRO A 48 -9.43 3.69 0.74
N LYS A 49 -10.29 2.83 1.28
CA LYS A 49 -10.37 2.56 2.73
C LYS A 49 -9.08 1.94 3.25
N THR A 50 -8.53 0.98 2.51
CA THR A 50 -7.26 0.33 2.86
C THR A 50 -6.10 1.31 2.82
N ALA A 51 -5.99 2.09 1.74
CA ALA A 51 -4.91 3.07 1.58
C ALA A 51 -4.94 4.12 2.69
N LYS A 52 -6.12 4.65 3.01
CA LYS A 52 -6.30 5.58 4.13
C LYS A 52 -5.88 4.97 5.48
N LYS A 53 -6.29 3.74 5.75
CA LYS A 53 -5.93 3.07 7.00
C LYS A 53 -4.43 2.82 7.12
N ILE A 54 -3.77 2.52 6.00
CA ILE A 54 -2.32 2.35 5.95
C ILE A 54 -1.61 3.67 6.28
N THR A 55 -2.02 4.78 5.66
CA THR A 55 -1.42 6.11 5.91
C THR A 55 -1.67 6.58 7.33
N GLU A 56 -2.85 6.29 7.89
CA GLU A 56 -3.19 6.62 9.28
C GLU A 56 -2.32 5.85 10.29
N VAL A 57 -2.15 4.54 10.11
CA VAL A 57 -1.34 3.70 11.02
C VAL A 57 0.16 4.00 10.88
N LEU A 58 0.62 4.32 9.66
CA LEU A 58 2.02 4.69 9.42
C LEU A 58 2.31 6.16 9.67
N GLU A 59 1.29 6.98 9.93
CA GLU A 59 1.41 8.43 10.17
C GLU A 59 2.23 9.13 9.07
N ILE A 60 1.88 8.83 7.81
CA ILE A 60 2.52 9.37 6.60
C ILE A 60 1.45 9.93 5.67
N ASP A 61 1.89 10.81 4.77
CA ASP A 61 1.03 11.30 3.69
C ASP A 61 0.70 10.21 2.67
N PHE A 62 -0.44 10.37 2.01
CA PHE A 62 -0.89 9.43 0.98
C PHE A 62 0.10 9.34 -0.19
N ASP A 63 0.53 10.48 -0.69
CA ASP A 63 1.45 10.59 -1.82
C ASP A 63 2.85 10.06 -1.50
N GLU A 64 3.16 9.74 -0.23
CA GLU A 64 4.46 9.17 0.16
C GLU A 64 4.66 7.72 -0.23
N ILE A 65 3.55 6.97 -0.43
CA ILE A 65 3.56 5.55 -0.79
C ILE A 65 2.55 5.21 -1.90
N PHE A 66 1.52 6.01 -2.11
CA PHE A 66 0.46 5.74 -3.07
C PHE A 66 0.41 6.78 -4.19
N VAL A 67 -0.18 6.38 -5.32
CA VAL A 67 -0.53 7.25 -6.45
C VAL A 67 -1.92 6.89 -6.96
N ILE A 68 -2.68 7.90 -7.37
CA ILE A 68 -4.01 7.73 -7.95
C ILE A 68 -3.88 7.63 -9.46
N ASP A 69 -4.11 6.44 -9.99
CA ASP A 69 -4.19 6.18 -11.42
C ASP A 69 -5.63 6.45 -11.89
N ALA A 70 -5.82 7.57 -12.59
CA ALA A 70 -7.12 7.98 -13.12
C ALA A 70 -7.54 7.21 -14.39
N GLY A 71 -6.65 6.42 -15.00
CA GLY A 71 -6.94 5.65 -16.21
C GLY A 71 -6.66 6.36 -17.53
N GLY A 72 -5.61 7.16 -17.63
CA GLY A 72 -4.90 7.45 -18.89
C GLY A 72 -3.43 7.10 -18.62
N GLU A 73 -2.73 6.29 -19.39
CA GLU A 73 -2.68 6.17 -20.84
C GLU A 73 -2.26 4.72 -21.20
N LYS A 74 -2.75 4.20 -22.32
CA LYS A 74 -2.06 3.10 -22.99
C LYS A 74 -0.80 3.70 -23.59
N VAL A 75 0.37 3.50 -22.98
CA VAL A 75 1.61 3.58 -23.75
C VAL A 75 1.76 2.24 -24.47
N GLY A 76 1.04 2.15 -25.60
CA GLY A 76 1.39 1.21 -26.64
C GLY A 76 2.53 1.84 -27.44
N CYS A 77 3.65 1.15 -27.50
CA CYS A 77 4.57 1.15 -28.63
C CYS A 77 4.84 -0.32 -28.95
#